data_AF-W9VGE4-F1
#
_entry.id   AF-W9VGE4-F1
#
_cell.length_a   1.000
_cell.length_b   1.000
_cell.length_c   1.000
_cell.angle_alpha   90.00
_cell.angle_beta   90.00
_cell.angle_gamma   90.00
#
_symmetry.space_group_name_H-M   'P 1'
#
loop_
_entity.id
_entity.type
_entity.pdbx_description
1 polymer ?
#
loop_
_entity_poly.entity_id
_entity_poly.type
_entity_poly.pdbx_seq_one_letter_code
_entity_poly.pdbx_strand_id
1 'polypeptide(L)'
;MTTATCANLPGPLYLPITYHQVGVGSVAPAWGVRVEFGDPGQVVSLTPRMSDLTLVANSGDCASSTDYDCLAWLGGTYDPTFSRTEATQTAAGWNGTLQGADPADFVLYNDVLTIGSNGRTVPGFPFATDNEAGWAYNISGSLLGLGLNSTFLQAMVDSGVAPSTSYGLWVGTRLNDEDPRDGLLMIGGYDSARANEFHTFDSRDTCTTCIILQDLTWESDAGSFSLLDEEATEFQVILVPAWESLRLPPSVFDAFGNATGGDYDTDLELWTYSAASFPSGSLNFTIKNGYSSSIPAEELFFYPRQYDTDGSLIVANETYKIGFVEKYENNDDSGKYLA
;
A
#
# COMPACT_ATOMS: atom_id res chain seq x y z
N MET A 1 -41.62 0.93 -28.01
CA MET A 1 -40.60 1.37 -27.05
C MET A 1 -39.68 0.19 -26.82
N THR A 2 -38.51 0.19 -27.44
CA THR A 2 -37.45 -0.80 -27.17
C THR A 2 -36.83 -0.43 -25.82
N THR A 3 -37.10 -1.23 -24.79
CA THR A 3 -36.35 -1.17 -23.54
C THR A 3 -34.89 -1.39 -23.88
N ALA A 4 -34.07 -0.35 -23.78
CA ALA A 4 -32.63 -0.49 -23.82
C ALA A 4 -32.25 -1.41 -22.65
N THR A 5 -31.96 -2.66 -22.95
CA THR A 5 -31.30 -3.57 -22.03
C THR A 5 -29.94 -2.96 -21.73
N CYS A 6 -29.67 -2.62 -20.46
CA CYS A 6 -28.32 -2.26 -20.03
C CYS A 6 -27.37 -3.34 -20.55
N ALA A 7 -26.24 -2.93 -21.14
CA ALA A 7 -25.19 -3.89 -21.48
C ALA A 7 -24.86 -4.69 -20.21
N ASN A 8 -24.69 -6.01 -20.34
CA ASN A 8 -24.21 -6.83 -19.24
C ASN A 8 -22.80 -6.34 -18.87
N LEU A 9 -22.71 -5.47 -17.86
CA LEU A 9 -21.43 -5.02 -17.33
C LEU A 9 -20.68 -6.24 -16.77
N PRO A 10 -19.34 -6.26 -16.85
CA PRO A 10 -18.54 -7.28 -16.18
C PRO A 10 -18.82 -7.25 -14.67
N GLY A 11 -18.67 -8.40 -14.00
CA GLY A 11 -18.66 -8.43 -12.54
C GLY A 11 -17.43 -7.73 -11.98
N PRO A 12 -17.42 -7.37 -10.68
CA PRO A 12 -16.22 -6.83 -10.03
C PRO A 12 -15.00 -7.74 -10.20
N LEU A 13 -13.83 -7.14 -10.41
CA LEU A 13 -12.57 -7.85 -10.51
C LEU A 13 -12.02 -8.12 -9.11
N TYR A 14 -11.82 -9.41 -8.81
CA TYR A 14 -11.31 -9.90 -7.53
C TYR A 14 -9.78 -10.09 -7.58
N LEU A 15 -9.04 -9.39 -6.71
CA LEU A 15 -7.59 -9.37 -6.66
C LEU A 15 -7.08 -9.63 -5.23
N PRO A 16 -6.76 -10.88 -4.87
CA PRO A 16 -6.11 -11.19 -3.60
C PRO A 16 -4.83 -10.39 -3.40
N ILE A 17 -4.60 -9.97 -2.15
CA ILE A 17 -3.32 -9.44 -1.70
C ILE A 17 -2.70 -10.52 -0.83
N THR A 18 -1.72 -11.25 -1.36
CA THR A 18 -1.09 -12.37 -0.63
C THR A 18 0.33 -12.60 -1.17
N TYR A 19 1.01 -13.63 -0.69
CA TYR A 19 2.31 -14.02 -1.22
C TYR A 19 2.17 -14.69 -2.59
N HIS A 20 2.97 -14.20 -3.54
CA HIS A 20 3.06 -14.71 -4.89
C HIS A 20 4.52 -14.98 -5.25
N GLN A 21 4.77 -16.03 -6.03
CA GLN A 21 6.10 -16.30 -6.57
C GLN A 21 6.37 -15.33 -7.73
N VAL A 22 7.36 -14.47 -7.57
CA VAL A 22 7.73 -13.40 -8.52
C VAL A 22 9.15 -13.59 -9.04
N GLY A 23 9.43 -13.04 -10.23
CA GLY A 23 10.74 -13.09 -10.86
C GLY A 23 10.80 -13.96 -12.12
N VAL A 24 11.85 -13.76 -12.91
CA VAL A 24 12.13 -14.50 -14.14
C VAL A 24 13.35 -15.39 -13.92
N GLY A 25 13.16 -16.71 -13.95
CA GLY A 25 14.21 -17.69 -13.65
C GLY A 25 14.28 -18.01 -12.16
N SER A 26 14.84 -17.10 -11.36
CA SER A 26 14.82 -17.18 -9.90
C SER A 26 13.51 -16.62 -9.36
N VAL A 27 12.88 -17.32 -8.41
CA VAL A 27 11.58 -16.94 -7.85
C VAL A 27 11.67 -16.71 -6.35
N ALA A 28 11.05 -15.63 -5.88
CA ALA A 28 10.92 -15.30 -4.46
C ALA A 28 9.45 -15.06 -4.10
N PRO A 29 9.04 -15.28 -2.83
CA PRO A 29 7.69 -14.94 -2.39
C PRO A 29 7.57 -13.44 -2.10
N ALA A 30 6.68 -12.73 -2.81
CA ALA A 30 6.41 -11.32 -2.57
C ALA A 30 4.93 -11.04 -2.27
N TRP A 31 4.67 -10.18 -1.29
CA TRP A 31 3.34 -9.79 -0.86
C TRP A 31 2.76 -8.69 -1.75
N GLY A 32 1.51 -8.84 -2.21
CA GLY A 32 0.87 -7.85 -3.06
C GLY A 32 -0.22 -8.44 -3.95
N VAL A 33 -0.66 -7.67 -4.93
CA VAL A 33 -1.57 -8.12 -5.99
C VAL A 33 -0.75 -8.73 -7.12
N ARG A 34 -1.01 -10.01 -7.43
CA ARG A 34 -0.41 -10.67 -8.59
C ARG A 34 -0.88 -10.06 -9.91
N VAL A 35 0.08 -9.63 -10.72
CA VAL A 35 -0.11 -9.29 -12.14
C VAL A 35 1.00 -9.89 -12.99
N GLU A 36 0.78 -9.96 -14.30
CA GLU A 36 1.84 -10.35 -15.24
C GLU A 36 1.98 -9.31 -16.34
N PHE A 37 3.21 -8.95 -16.68
CA PHE A 37 3.53 -8.05 -17.78
C PHE A 37 4.22 -8.80 -18.91
N GLY A 38 3.77 -8.58 -20.15
CA GLY A 38 4.41 -9.09 -21.35
C GLY A 38 3.92 -10.42 -21.89
N ASP A 39 4.57 -10.84 -22.98
CA ASP A 39 4.37 -12.16 -23.61
C ASP A 39 5.73 -12.78 -24.06
N PRO A 40 6.25 -13.81 -23.36
CA PRO A 40 5.67 -14.46 -22.18
C PRO A 40 5.51 -13.52 -20.96
N GLY A 41 4.49 -13.80 -20.15
CA GLY A 41 4.17 -13.01 -18.96
C GLY A 41 5.21 -13.13 -17.86
N GLN A 42 5.63 -11.99 -17.31
CA GLN A 42 6.53 -11.87 -16.17
C GLN A 42 5.72 -11.56 -14.92
N VAL A 43 5.75 -12.48 -13.94
CA VAL A 43 4.93 -12.38 -12.73
C VAL A 43 5.55 -11.40 -11.74
N VAL A 44 4.76 -10.43 -11.31
CA VAL A 44 5.11 -9.48 -10.24
C VAL A 44 3.95 -9.37 -9.24
N SER A 45 4.25 -8.89 -8.04
CA SER A 45 3.33 -8.71 -6.93
C SER A 45 3.37 -7.24 -6.50
N LEU A 46 2.32 -6.49 -6.81
CA LEU A 46 2.31 -5.04 -6.65
C LEU A 46 1.50 -4.61 -5.44
N THR A 47 2.06 -3.76 -4.60
CA THR A 47 1.36 -3.24 -3.42
C THR A 47 0.41 -2.10 -3.83
N PRO A 48 -0.89 -2.17 -3.48
CA PRO A 48 -1.83 -1.08 -3.74
C PRO A 48 -1.39 0.25 -3.11
N ARG A 49 -1.31 1.33 -3.91
CA ARG A 49 -0.94 2.67 -3.45
C ARG A 49 -1.87 3.75 -3.96
N MET A 50 -2.03 4.82 -3.17
CA MET A 50 -2.73 6.04 -3.59
C MET A 50 -1.88 6.88 -4.54
N SER A 51 -1.54 6.31 -5.70
CA SER A 51 -0.80 6.96 -6.78
C SER A 51 -1.55 6.77 -8.10
N ASP A 52 -1.46 7.74 -9.00
CA ASP A 52 -2.02 7.61 -10.35
C ASP A 52 -1.16 6.68 -11.23
N LEU A 53 0.12 6.51 -10.89
CA LEU A 53 1.11 5.70 -11.61
C LEU A 53 1.09 4.25 -11.12
N THR A 54 1.29 3.30 -12.03
CA THR A 54 1.73 1.93 -11.72
C THR A 54 3.21 1.81 -12.07
N LEU A 55 4.00 1.41 -11.09
CA LEU A 55 5.45 1.29 -11.22
C LEU A 55 5.90 -0.12 -10.85
N VAL A 56 6.80 -0.67 -11.66
CA VAL A 56 7.44 -1.96 -11.46
C VAL A 56 8.95 -1.74 -11.37
N ALA A 57 9.64 -2.42 -10.46
CA ALA A 57 11.10 -2.34 -10.37
C ALA A 57 11.78 -2.79 -11.67
N ASN A 58 12.87 -2.14 -12.03
CA ASN A 58 13.67 -2.50 -13.19
C ASN A 58 14.42 -3.83 -12.94
N SER A 59 14.66 -4.64 -13.97
CA SER A 59 15.44 -5.88 -13.81
C SER A 59 16.87 -5.65 -13.32
N GLY A 60 17.43 -4.45 -13.53
CA GLY A 60 18.71 -4.03 -12.98
C GLY A 60 18.74 -3.80 -11.47
N ASP A 61 17.58 -3.67 -10.81
CA ASP A 61 17.52 -3.43 -9.35
C ASP A 61 17.92 -4.66 -8.54
N CYS A 62 17.56 -5.85 -9.02
CA CYS A 62 17.96 -7.13 -8.44
C CYS A 62 18.91 -7.84 -9.41
N ALA A 63 20.15 -7.36 -9.48
CA ALA A 63 21.11 -7.74 -10.53
C ALA A 63 21.63 -9.20 -10.42
N SER A 64 21.39 -9.88 -9.29
CA SER A 64 21.88 -11.23 -9.01
C SER A 64 20.77 -12.27 -9.11
N SER A 65 21.08 -13.45 -9.69
CA SER A 65 20.15 -14.58 -9.72
C SER A 65 19.87 -15.21 -8.35
N THR A 66 20.49 -14.72 -7.28
CA THR A 66 20.28 -15.18 -5.90
C THR A 66 19.78 -14.05 -4.99
N ASP A 67 19.28 -12.97 -5.57
CA ASP A 67 18.81 -11.77 -4.86
C ASP A 67 17.33 -11.92 -4.45
N TYR A 68 17.02 -13.01 -3.73
CA TYR A 68 15.64 -13.38 -3.41
C TYR A 68 15.00 -12.41 -2.41
N ASP A 69 15.79 -11.85 -1.49
CA ASP A 69 15.39 -10.78 -0.58
C ASP A 69 15.05 -9.50 -1.33
N CYS A 70 15.86 -9.11 -2.32
CA CYS A 70 15.54 -7.99 -3.22
C CYS A 70 14.23 -8.22 -3.98
N LEU A 71 14.07 -9.39 -4.61
CA LEU A 71 12.85 -9.73 -5.35
C LEU A 71 11.60 -9.73 -4.45
N ALA A 72 11.73 -10.27 -3.24
CA ALA A 72 10.65 -10.34 -2.26
C ALA A 72 10.27 -8.96 -1.70
N TRP A 73 11.25 -8.06 -1.53
CA TRP A 73 11.05 -6.68 -1.11
C TRP A 73 10.40 -5.83 -2.21
N LEU A 74 10.89 -5.94 -3.45
CA LEU A 74 10.44 -5.10 -4.56
C LEU A 74 9.13 -5.55 -5.20
N GLY A 75 8.67 -6.78 -4.96
CA GLY A 75 7.51 -7.34 -5.66
C GLY A 75 7.86 -7.99 -6.99
N GLY A 76 9.13 -8.33 -7.22
CA GLY A 76 9.66 -8.77 -8.51
C GLY A 76 10.12 -7.60 -9.37
N THR A 77 10.64 -7.92 -10.55
CA THR A 77 11.18 -6.94 -11.50
C THR A 77 10.63 -7.19 -12.90
N TYR A 78 10.72 -6.18 -13.77
CA TYR A 78 10.39 -6.28 -15.18
C TYR A 78 11.65 -6.18 -16.04
N ASP A 79 11.84 -7.16 -16.91
CA ASP A 79 12.88 -7.16 -17.95
C ASP A 79 12.22 -7.08 -19.34
N PRO A 80 12.33 -5.94 -20.06
CA PRO A 80 11.69 -5.79 -21.36
C PRO A 80 12.18 -6.82 -22.39
N THR A 81 13.41 -7.34 -22.25
CA THR A 81 13.99 -8.27 -23.23
C THR A 81 13.31 -9.64 -23.26
N PHE A 82 12.54 -9.99 -22.21
CA PHE A 82 11.76 -11.22 -22.15
C PHE A 82 10.37 -11.10 -22.78
N SER A 83 9.87 -9.88 -23.03
CA SER A 83 8.53 -9.67 -23.59
C SER A 83 8.60 -9.36 -25.08
N ARG A 84 7.82 -10.10 -25.87
CA ARG A 84 7.68 -9.88 -27.33
C ARG A 84 6.67 -8.78 -27.66
N THR A 85 5.89 -8.35 -26.68
CA THR A 85 4.86 -7.33 -26.81
C THR A 85 5.25 -6.01 -26.16
N GLU A 86 6.46 -5.92 -25.59
CA GLU A 86 6.97 -4.69 -25.02
C GLU A 86 7.02 -3.58 -26.08
N ALA A 87 6.58 -2.41 -25.67
CA ALA A 87 6.67 -1.20 -26.45
C ALA A 87 7.12 -0.05 -25.56
N THR A 88 8.43 0.12 -25.44
CA THR A 88 9.05 1.30 -24.85
C THR A 88 8.57 2.58 -25.54
N GLN A 89 8.13 3.57 -24.76
CA GLN A 89 7.54 4.82 -25.23
C GLN A 89 8.41 6.04 -24.89
N THR A 90 8.16 7.13 -25.62
CA THR A 90 8.58 8.47 -25.20
C THR A 90 7.46 9.12 -24.39
N ALA A 91 7.78 10.08 -23.52
CA ALA A 91 6.78 10.80 -22.73
C ALA A 91 5.66 11.43 -23.59
N ALA A 92 5.96 11.86 -24.82
CA ALA A 92 4.98 12.45 -25.73
C ALA A 92 4.00 11.43 -26.34
N GLY A 93 4.40 10.15 -26.42
CA GLY A 93 3.59 9.07 -26.99
C GLY A 93 2.96 8.14 -25.97
N TRP A 94 3.33 8.26 -24.69
CA TRP A 94 2.87 7.39 -23.62
C TRP A 94 1.46 7.79 -23.15
N ASN A 95 0.57 6.81 -22.98
CA ASN A 95 -0.81 7.01 -22.52
C ASN A 95 -0.97 6.76 -21.00
N GLY A 96 0.14 6.74 -20.26
CA GLY A 96 0.15 6.67 -18.80
C GLY A 96 0.13 8.03 -18.12
N THR A 97 0.45 8.04 -16.83
CA THR A 97 0.57 9.24 -16.00
C THR A 97 1.79 9.13 -15.09
N LEU A 98 2.50 10.24 -14.91
CA LEU A 98 3.65 10.34 -13.99
C LEU A 98 3.31 11.18 -12.76
N GLN A 99 2.05 11.61 -12.59
CA GLN A 99 1.62 12.41 -11.44
C GLN A 99 2.48 13.68 -11.21
N GLY A 100 3.00 14.27 -12.30
CA GLY A 100 3.86 15.46 -12.25
C GLY A 100 5.35 15.18 -12.01
N ALA A 101 5.77 13.92 -11.86
CA ALA A 101 7.18 13.56 -11.79
C ALA A 101 7.90 13.78 -13.14
N ASP A 102 9.23 13.95 -13.10
CA ASP A 102 10.03 14.16 -14.30
C ASP A 102 10.09 12.85 -15.12
N PRO A 103 9.68 12.85 -16.40
CA PRO A 103 9.80 11.67 -17.24
C PRO A 103 11.24 11.16 -17.42
N ALA A 104 12.25 12.00 -17.16
CA ALA A 104 13.64 11.58 -17.22
C ALA A 104 13.98 10.49 -16.19
N ASP A 105 13.25 10.41 -15.08
CA ASP A 105 13.47 9.46 -13.96
C ASP A 105 12.89 8.07 -14.24
N PHE A 106 12.25 7.87 -15.40
CA PHE A 106 11.50 6.65 -15.69
C PHE A 106 11.79 6.10 -17.09
N VAL A 107 11.62 4.79 -17.23
CA VAL A 107 11.43 4.15 -18.53
C VAL A 107 9.96 3.80 -18.68
N LEU A 108 9.34 4.31 -19.75
CA LEU A 108 7.90 4.23 -19.97
C LEU A 108 7.57 3.08 -20.92
N TYR A 109 6.65 2.21 -20.53
CA TYR A 109 6.27 1.04 -21.32
C TYR A 109 4.78 1.01 -21.59
N ASN A 110 4.44 0.42 -22.73
CA ASN A 110 3.14 -0.21 -22.97
C ASN A 110 3.39 -1.69 -23.21
N ASP A 111 2.69 -2.55 -22.50
CA ASP A 111 2.78 -4.00 -22.72
C ASP A 111 1.43 -4.69 -22.43
N VAL A 112 1.34 -5.99 -22.63
CA VAL A 112 0.18 -6.78 -22.23
C VAL A 112 0.21 -6.94 -20.71
N LEU A 113 -0.87 -6.55 -20.04
CA LEU A 113 -1.11 -6.84 -18.63
C LEU A 113 -2.05 -8.05 -18.53
N THR A 114 -1.67 -9.09 -17.79
CA THR A 114 -2.55 -10.21 -17.43
C THR A 114 -2.91 -10.15 -15.95
N ILE A 115 -4.19 -10.24 -15.62
CA ILE A 115 -4.69 -10.01 -14.26
C ILE A 115 -5.90 -10.89 -13.89
N GLY A 116 -6.02 -11.13 -12.59
CA GLY A 116 -7.12 -11.89 -11.98
C GLY A 116 -7.00 -13.40 -12.19
N SER A 117 -7.80 -14.16 -11.44
CA SER A 117 -7.76 -15.64 -11.44
C SER A 117 -8.08 -16.27 -12.80
N ASN A 118 -8.78 -15.53 -13.67
CA ASN A 118 -9.18 -15.99 -15.00
C ASN A 118 -8.19 -15.59 -16.10
N GLY A 119 -7.06 -14.95 -15.76
CA GLY A 119 -6.03 -14.53 -16.72
C GLY A 119 -6.57 -13.55 -17.76
N ARG A 120 -7.30 -12.51 -17.34
CA ARG A 120 -7.82 -11.48 -18.24
C ARG A 120 -6.66 -10.63 -18.76
N THR A 121 -6.63 -10.36 -20.06
CA THR A 121 -5.55 -9.59 -20.69
C THR A 121 -6.01 -8.18 -21.05
N VAL A 122 -5.13 -7.21 -20.83
CA VAL A 122 -5.30 -5.80 -21.18
C VAL A 122 -4.12 -5.40 -22.06
N PRO A 123 -4.30 -5.34 -23.39
CA PRO A 123 -3.20 -5.03 -24.31
C PRO A 123 -2.82 -3.56 -24.24
N GLY A 124 -1.52 -3.26 -24.34
CA GLY A 124 -1.01 -1.89 -24.37
C GLY A 124 -1.24 -1.14 -23.06
N PHE A 125 -1.24 -1.83 -21.93
CA PHE A 125 -1.35 -1.25 -20.60
C PHE A 125 -0.10 -0.39 -20.29
N PRO A 126 -0.26 0.89 -19.90
CA PRO A 126 0.86 1.74 -19.54
C PRO A 126 1.34 1.49 -18.10
N PHE A 127 2.64 1.28 -17.95
CA PHE A 127 3.35 1.28 -16.67
C PHE A 127 4.77 1.83 -16.86
N ALA A 128 5.47 2.09 -15.77
CA ALA A 128 6.85 2.55 -15.81
C ALA A 128 7.76 1.66 -14.96
N THR A 129 9.05 1.67 -15.28
CA THR A 129 10.11 1.32 -14.33
C THR A 129 10.90 2.57 -14.00
N ASP A 130 11.68 2.53 -12.93
CA ASP A 130 12.76 3.49 -12.72
C ASP A 130 13.80 3.42 -13.86
N ASN A 131 14.62 4.46 -13.93
CA ASN A 131 15.77 4.57 -14.84
C ASN A 131 17.12 4.35 -14.13
N GLU A 132 17.13 4.09 -12.82
CA GLU A 132 18.31 4.11 -11.94
C GLU A 132 18.31 2.90 -11.00
N ALA A 133 19.38 2.11 -11.07
CA ALA A 133 19.54 0.92 -10.25
C ALA A 133 19.47 1.24 -8.74
N GLY A 134 18.64 0.50 -8.02
CA GLY A 134 18.41 0.61 -6.58
C GLY A 134 17.38 1.67 -6.19
N TRP A 135 16.80 2.40 -7.14
CA TRP A 135 15.81 3.43 -6.83
C TRP A 135 14.52 2.82 -6.28
N ALA A 136 14.03 1.73 -6.88
CA ALA A 136 12.83 1.05 -6.41
C ALA A 136 12.97 0.55 -4.97
N TYR A 137 14.19 0.21 -4.52
CA TYR A 137 14.46 -0.18 -3.13
C TYR A 137 14.18 1.00 -2.16
N ASN A 138 14.57 2.21 -2.55
CA ASN A 138 14.45 3.42 -1.73
C ASN A 138 13.02 3.94 -1.60
N ILE A 139 12.13 3.64 -2.56
CA ILE A 139 10.71 4.05 -2.52
C ILE A 139 9.79 2.93 -2.01
N SER A 140 10.38 1.90 -1.39
CA SER A 140 9.69 0.74 -0.80
C SER A 140 9.00 -0.16 -1.85
N GLY A 141 9.64 -0.38 -2.99
CA GLY A 141 9.25 -1.38 -3.98
C GLY A 141 8.22 -0.94 -5.02
N SER A 142 7.77 -1.93 -5.79
CA SER A 142 6.79 -1.75 -6.86
C SER A 142 5.39 -1.41 -6.31
N LEU A 143 4.59 -0.70 -7.10
CA LEU A 143 3.28 -0.20 -6.66
C LEU A 143 2.22 -0.33 -7.75
N LEU A 144 1.00 -0.59 -7.31
CA LEU A 144 -0.21 -0.60 -8.13
C LEU A 144 -0.98 0.70 -7.87
N GLY A 145 -1.08 1.56 -8.87
CA GLY A 145 -1.72 2.86 -8.72
C GLY A 145 -3.24 2.76 -8.54
N LEU A 146 -3.77 3.32 -7.46
CA LEU A 146 -5.20 3.46 -7.14
C LEU A 146 -5.64 4.91 -6.94
N GLY A 147 -4.84 5.87 -7.39
CA GLY A 147 -5.15 7.30 -7.36
C GLY A 147 -6.35 7.68 -8.23
N LEU A 148 -6.77 8.94 -8.13
CA LEU A 148 -7.92 9.49 -8.84
C LEU A 148 -7.83 9.32 -10.36
N ASN A 149 -6.63 9.49 -10.92
CA ASN A 149 -6.38 9.35 -12.35
C ASN A 149 -5.58 8.08 -12.63
N SER A 150 -5.76 7.04 -11.81
CA SER A 150 -5.11 5.76 -11.99
C SER A 150 -5.36 5.20 -13.38
N THR A 151 -4.27 5.04 -14.13
CA THR A 151 -4.30 4.39 -15.44
C THR A 151 -4.65 2.91 -15.31
N PHE A 152 -4.32 2.28 -14.18
CA PHE A 152 -4.73 0.94 -13.84
C PHE A 152 -6.24 0.79 -13.73
N LEU A 153 -6.89 1.59 -12.88
CA LEU A 153 -8.34 1.54 -12.70
C LEU A 153 -9.07 1.82 -14.01
N GLN A 154 -8.62 2.84 -14.75
CA GLN A 154 -9.21 3.20 -16.04
C GLN A 154 -9.05 2.06 -17.07
N ALA A 155 -7.88 1.45 -17.17
CA ALA A 155 -7.63 0.35 -18.08
C ALA A 155 -8.48 -0.89 -17.78
N MET A 156 -8.77 -1.17 -16.50
CA MET A 156 -9.67 -2.28 -16.13
C MET A 156 -11.10 -2.05 -16.62
N VAL A 157 -11.58 -0.81 -16.60
CA VAL A 157 -12.92 -0.45 -17.08
C VAL A 157 -12.96 -0.44 -18.61
N ASP A 158 -12.00 0.20 -19.26
CA ASP A 158 -11.95 0.35 -20.72
C ASP A 158 -11.80 -0.99 -21.44
N SER A 159 -11.10 -1.95 -20.81
CA SER A 159 -10.97 -3.32 -21.31
C SER A 159 -12.17 -4.21 -20.98
N GLY A 160 -13.18 -3.70 -20.27
CA GLY A 160 -14.35 -4.46 -19.84
C GLY A 160 -14.01 -5.56 -18.82
N VAL A 161 -12.92 -5.43 -18.08
CA VAL A 161 -12.52 -6.36 -17.01
C VAL A 161 -13.22 -6.03 -15.69
N ALA A 162 -13.53 -4.75 -15.44
CA ALA A 162 -14.27 -4.28 -14.27
C ALA A 162 -15.40 -3.31 -14.66
N PRO A 163 -16.49 -3.20 -13.86
CA PRO A 163 -17.64 -2.38 -14.22
C PRO A 163 -17.47 -0.88 -13.92
N SER A 164 -16.55 -0.50 -13.05
CA SER A 164 -16.27 0.89 -12.69
C SER A 164 -14.87 1.04 -12.07
N THR A 165 -14.38 2.28 -11.99
CA THR A 165 -13.08 2.61 -11.37
C THR A 165 -13.13 2.63 -9.84
N SER A 166 -14.32 2.67 -9.22
CA SER A 166 -14.47 2.52 -7.77
C SER A 166 -13.93 1.18 -7.30
N TYR A 167 -13.32 1.12 -6.12
CA TYR A 167 -12.76 -0.11 -5.57
C TYR A 167 -13.01 -0.23 -4.07
N GLY A 168 -13.06 -1.48 -3.59
CA GLY A 168 -13.03 -1.84 -2.19
C GLY A 168 -11.66 -2.43 -1.85
N LEU A 169 -11.08 -1.98 -0.74
CA LEU A 169 -9.76 -2.44 -0.30
C LEU A 169 -9.82 -2.91 1.15
N TRP A 170 -9.41 -4.14 1.36
CA TRP A 170 -9.07 -4.70 2.66
C TRP A 170 -7.59 -5.08 2.62
N VAL A 171 -6.73 -4.34 3.32
CA VAL A 171 -5.28 -4.45 3.16
C VAL A 171 -4.69 -5.78 3.64
N GLY A 172 -5.38 -6.48 4.55
CA GLY A 172 -4.82 -7.63 5.25
C GLY A 172 -3.68 -7.22 6.19
N THR A 173 -2.95 -8.19 6.71
CA THR A 173 -1.72 -7.97 7.47
C THR A 173 -0.81 -9.18 7.35
N ARG A 174 0.48 -8.94 7.12
CA ARG A 174 1.53 -9.97 7.12
C ARG A 174 2.43 -9.91 8.36
N LEU A 175 2.21 -8.89 9.20
CA LEU A 175 3.07 -8.54 10.33
C LEU A 175 2.54 -9.13 11.64
N ASN A 176 1.22 -9.30 11.76
CA ASN A 176 0.60 -9.89 12.95
C ASN A 176 1.16 -11.31 13.15
N ASP A 177 1.80 -11.51 14.31
CA ASP A 177 2.50 -12.74 14.65
C ASP A 177 1.55 -13.91 14.95
N GLU A 178 0.32 -13.61 15.36
CA GLU A 178 -0.68 -14.60 15.77
C GLU A 178 -1.69 -14.91 14.67
N ASP A 179 -2.10 -13.90 13.90
CA ASP A 179 -3.16 -13.98 12.89
C ASP A 179 -2.78 -13.18 11.61
N PRO A 180 -1.78 -13.64 10.83
CA PRO A 180 -1.52 -13.07 9.52
C PRO A 180 -2.70 -13.36 8.59
N ARG A 181 -3.14 -12.34 7.84
CA ARG A 181 -4.34 -12.38 7.00
C ARG A 181 -4.04 -11.81 5.63
N ASP A 182 -4.30 -12.60 4.60
CA ASP A 182 -4.36 -12.13 3.21
C ASP A 182 -5.25 -10.90 3.10
N GLY A 183 -4.94 -9.96 2.22
CA GLY A 183 -5.83 -8.86 1.87
C GLY A 183 -6.66 -9.13 0.61
N LEU A 184 -7.46 -8.15 0.23
CA LEU A 184 -8.30 -8.18 -0.96
C LEU A 184 -8.49 -6.77 -1.52
N LEU A 185 -8.16 -6.62 -2.80
CA LEU A 185 -8.57 -5.51 -3.64
C LEU A 185 -9.70 -5.96 -4.58
N MET A 186 -10.80 -5.22 -4.62
CA MET A 186 -11.90 -5.43 -5.55
C MET A 186 -12.10 -4.21 -6.44
N ILE A 187 -11.96 -4.36 -7.75
CA ILE A 187 -12.22 -3.26 -8.70
C ILE A 187 -13.65 -3.36 -9.20
N GLY A 188 -14.38 -2.25 -9.13
CA GLY A 188 -15.78 -2.15 -9.50
C GLY A 188 -16.77 -2.65 -8.44
N GLY A 189 -16.34 -2.78 -7.18
CA GLY A 189 -17.18 -3.23 -6.08
C GLY A 189 -16.42 -3.41 -4.78
N TYR A 190 -17.03 -4.09 -3.81
CA TYR A 190 -16.45 -4.41 -2.51
C TYR A 190 -16.92 -5.80 -2.05
N ASP A 191 -16.25 -6.37 -1.05
CA ASP A 191 -16.66 -7.63 -0.44
C ASP A 191 -17.67 -7.37 0.69
N SER A 192 -18.94 -7.70 0.45
CA SER A 192 -20.02 -7.53 1.43
C SER A 192 -19.87 -8.39 2.68
N ALA A 193 -19.05 -9.46 2.66
CA ALA A 193 -18.76 -10.23 3.87
C ALA A 193 -17.84 -9.47 4.84
N ARG A 194 -17.21 -8.39 4.37
CA ARG A 194 -16.24 -7.57 5.12
C ARG A 194 -16.72 -6.15 5.40
N ALA A 195 -17.94 -5.82 4.97
CA ALA A 195 -18.55 -4.51 5.17
C ALA A 195 -19.91 -4.66 5.86
N ASN A 196 -20.17 -3.84 6.87
CA ASN A 196 -21.42 -3.79 7.60
C ASN A 196 -22.17 -2.47 7.35
N GLU A 197 -21.56 -1.35 7.71
CA GLU A 197 -22.08 0.01 7.62
C GLU A 197 -21.08 0.87 6.83
N PHE A 198 -21.60 1.73 5.96
CA PHE A 198 -20.79 2.65 5.18
C PHE A 198 -20.90 4.06 5.74
N HIS A 199 -19.74 4.66 5.97
CA HIS A 199 -19.61 6.08 6.29
C HIS A 199 -18.96 6.79 5.12
N THR A 200 -19.42 8.01 4.85
CA THR A 200 -18.86 8.87 3.81
C THR A 200 -18.19 10.05 4.48
N PHE A 201 -16.97 10.34 4.03
CA PHE A 201 -16.19 11.47 4.49
C PHE A 201 -15.95 12.40 3.31
N ASP A 202 -16.02 13.70 3.57
CA ASP A 202 -15.67 14.69 2.57
C ASP A 202 -14.16 14.59 2.28
N SER A 203 -13.82 14.62 1.00
CA SER A 203 -12.44 14.58 0.53
C SER A 203 -12.13 15.84 -0.30
N ARG A 204 -10.84 16.12 -0.51
CA ARG A 204 -10.41 17.24 -1.38
C ARG A 204 -9.94 16.69 -2.71
N ASP A 205 -10.13 17.48 -3.76
CA ASP A 205 -9.55 17.19 -5.07
C ASP A 205 -8.02 17.03 -5.02
N THR A 206 -7.37 17.68 -4.05
CA THR A 206 -5.92 17.59 -3.83
C THR A 206 -5.49 16.48 -2.88
N CYS A 207 -6.43 15.81 -2.18
CA CYS A 207 -6.16 14.67 -1.32
C CYS A 207 -7.46 13.90 -1.03
N THR A 208 -7.70 12.85 -1.82
CA THR A 208 -8.98 12.12 -1.78
C THR A 208 -9.11 11.13 -0.64
N THR A 209 -7.99 10.78 0.00
CA THR A 209 -7.94 9.92 1.18
C THR A 209 -7.63 10.70 2.46
N CYS A 210 -7.67 12.03 2.40
CA CYS A 210 -7.50 12.84 3.59
C CYS A 210 -8.78 12.86 4.41
N ILE A 211 -8.63 12.62 5.71
CA ILE A 211 -9.68 12.71 6.72
C ILE A 211 -9.16 13.56 7.90
N ILE A 212 -10.06 14.00 8.77
CA ILE A 212 -9.69 14.77 9.97
C ILE A 212 -9.95 13.90 11.19
N LEU A 213 -8.94 13.71 12.02
CA LEU A 213 -9.12 13.13 13.35
C LEU A 213 -9.42 14.24 14.35
N GLN A 214 -10.47 14.05 15.15
CA GLN A 214 -10.87 14.95 16.23
C GLN A 214 -10.63 14.36 17.62
N ASP A 215 -10.32 13.05 17.68
CA ASP A 215 -9.96 12.36 18.91
C ASP A 215 -8.97 11.24 18.60
N LEU A 216 -8.00 11.04 19.49
CA LEU A 216 -7.04 9.97 19.46
C LEU A 216 -6.65 9.61 20.89
N THR A 217 -7.04 8.43 21.35
CA THR A 217 -6.77 7.94 22.71
C THR A 217 -6.13 6.56 22.70
N TRP A 218 -5.26 6.32 23.66
CA TRP A 218 -4.84 4.97 24.02
C TRP A 218 -5.72 4.46 25.16
N GLU A 219 -6.43 3.37 24.95
CA GLU A 219 -7.24 2.70 25.96
C GLU A 219 -6.53 1.43 26.44
N SER A 220 -6.40 1.28 27.76
CA SER A 220 -5.81 0.08 28.38
C SER A 220 -6.43 -0.19 29.74
N ASP A 221 -6.04 -1.30 30.37
CA ASP A 221 -6.45 -1.62 31.75
C ASP A 221 -5.98 -0.57 32.77
N ALA A 222 -4.94 0.21 32.43
CA ALA A 222 -4.44 1.31 33.25
C ALA A 222 -5.31 2.58 33.15
N GLY A 223 -6.16 2.68 32.12
CA GLY A 223 -7.05 3.81 31.87
C GLY A 223 -7.08 4.27 30.42
N SER A 224 -7.75 5.41 30.22
CA SER A 224 -7.86 6.14 28.96
C SER A 224 -6.86 7.30 28.94
N PHE A 225 -6.03 7.37 27.91
CA PHE A 225 -4.98 8.38 27.75
C PHE A 225 -5.19 9.13 26.44
N SER A 226 -5.54 10.42 26.50
CA SER A 226 -5.55 11.28 25.32
C SER A 226 -4.14 11.42 24.77
N LEU A 227 -3.99 11.22 23.45
CA LEU A 227 -2.72 11.44 22.74
C LEU A 227 -2.66 12.82 22.09
N LEU A 228 -3.81 13.51 22.05
CA LEU A 228 -3.91 14.91 21.64
C LEU A 228 -3.64 15.84 22.83
N ASP A 229 -2.96 16.95 22.56
CA ASP A 229 -2.65 18.01 23.53
C ASP A 229 -3.55 19.25 23.33
N GLU A 230 -3.38 20.28 24.17
CA GLU A 230 -4.16 21.53 24.08
C GLU A 230 -3.93 22.30 22.77
N GLU A 231 -2.82 22.05 22.07
CA GLU A 231 -2.45 22.72 20.82
C GLU A 231 -2.94 21.95 19.57
N ALA A 232 -3.10 20.63 19.68
CA ALA A 232 -3.53 19.72 18.62
C ALA A 232 -4.93 19.15 18.88
N THR A 233 -5.97 19.98 18.76
CA THR A 233 -7.37 19.56 18.98
C THR A 233 -7.98 18.79 17.80
N GLU A 234 -7.43 18.95 16.60
CA GLU A 234 -7.74 18.15 15.42
C GLU A 234 -6.56 18.18 14.45
N PHE A 235 -6.34 17.11 13.69
CA PHE A 235 -5.34 17.10 12.64
C PHE A 235 -5.79 16.27 11.43
N GLN A 236 -5.34 16.70 10.26
CA GLN A 236 -5.58 15.99 9.00
C GLN A 236 -4.61 14.81 8.91
N VAL A 237 -5.15 13.65 8.52
CA VAL A 237 -4.36 12.47 8.17
C VAL A 237 -4.70 12.02 6.76
N ILE A 238 -3.76 11.35 6.11
CA ILE A 238 -3.94 10.72 4.80
C ILE A 238 -3.93 9.20 4.97
N LEU A 239 -4.91 8.51 4.37
CA LEU A 239 -4.90 7.05 4.32
C LEU A 239 -3.99 6.59 3.18
N VAL A 240 -2.91 5.88 3.51
CA VAL A 240 -1.92 5.35 2.57
C VAL A 240 -1.78 3.84 2.77
N PRO A 241 -2.45 3.00 1.96
CA PRO A 241 -2.52 1.55 2.19
C PRO A 241 -1.21 0.77 2.16
N ALA A 242 -0.15 1.33 1.57
CA ALA A 242 1.17 0.69 1.50
C ALA A 242 2.15 1.17 2.56
N TRP A 243 1.75 2.13 3.40
CA TRP A 243 2.60 2.55 4.51
C TRP A 243 2.32 1.64 5.69
N GLU A 244 3.34 0.96 6.19
CA GLU A 244 3.17 -0.08 7.22
C GLU A 244 2.98 0.52 8.62
N SER A 245 3.41 1.76 8.85
CA SER A 245 3.40 2.45 10.15
C SER A 245 2.43 3.64 10.21
N LEU A 246 2.07 4.04 11.43
CA LEU A 246 1.33 5.28 11.68
C LEU A 246 2.32 6.44 11.84
N ARG A 247 2.23 7.43 10.96
CA ARG A 247 3.05 8.66 11.06
C ARG A 247 2.33 9.71 11.87
N LEU A 248 2.89 10.06 13.03
CA LEU A 248 2.27 10.96 13.99
C LEU A 248 3.09 12.24 14.18
N PRO A 249 2.42 13.38 14.43
CA PRO A 249 3.11 14.59 14.87
C PRO A 249 3.99 14.33 16.11
N PRO A 250 5.11 15.06 16.29
CA PRO A 250 6.04 14.78 17.40
C PRO A 250 5.40 14.72 18.79
N SER A 251 4.49 15.64 19.12
CA SER A 251 3.83 15.63 20.44
C SER A 251 2.94 14.40 20.64
N VAL A 252 2.21 13.98 19.60
CA VAL A 252 1.36 12.79 19.61
C VAL A 252 2.21 11.51 19.67
N PHE A 253 3.34 11.47 18.96
CA PHE A 253 4.31 10.37 19.02
C PHE A 253 4.88 10.21 20.43
N ASP A 254 5.29 11.31 21.07
CA ASP A 254 5.83 11.30 22.43
C ASP A 254 4.73 10.93 23.46
N ALA A 255 3.49 11.42 23.27
CA ALA A 255 2.35 11.05 24.10
C ALA A 255 2.02 9.55 23.99
N PHE A 256 2.09 8.99 22.78
CA PHE A 256 1.89 7.56 22.55
C PHE A 256 2.90 6.73 23.33
N GLY A 257 4.21 7.01 23.18
CA GLY A 257 5.26 6.29 23.91
C GLY A 257 5.11 6.36 25.43
N ASN A 258 4.71 7.53 25.95
CA ASN A 258 4.45 7.69 27.38
C ASN A 258 3.21 6.89 27.86
N ALA A 259 2.13 6.89 27.07
CA ALA A 259 0.89 6.18 27.40
C ALA A 259 1.05 4.66 27.35
N THR A 260 1.92 4.16 26.47
CA THR A 260 2.19 2.73 26.29
C THR A 260 3.38 2.23 27.12
N GLY A 261 4.17 3.13 27.71
CA GLY A 261 5.38 2.79 28.46
C GLY A 261 6.51 2.27 27.58
N GLY A 262 6.63 2.81 26.36
CA GLY A 262 7.68 2.44 25.41
C GLY A 262 9.05 2.99 25.78
N ASP A 263 10.09 2.23 25.45
CA ASP A 263 11.49 2.66 25.55
C ASP A 263 11.94 3.18 24.17
N TYR A 264 12.30 4.47 24.08
CA TYR A 264 12.74 5.06 22.82
C TYR A 264 14.11 4.52 22.42
N ASP A 265 14.18 3.85 21.27
CA ASP A 265 15.44 3.42 20.67
C ASP A 265 15.93 4.49 19.70
N THR A 266 17.08 5.09 20.01
CA THR A 266 17.65 6.17 19.20
C THR A 266 18.23 5.70 17.88
N ASP A 267 18.61 4.43 17.78
CA ASP A 267 19.20 3.86 16.56
C ASP A 267 18.10 3.45 15.56
N LEU A 268 16.95 3.00 16.08
CA LEU A 268 15.77 2.66 15.28
C LEU A 268 14.84 3.85 15.04
N GLU A 269 14.95 4.92 15.84
CA GLU A 269 14.03 6.07 15.86
C GLU A 269 12.57 5.67 16.13
N LEU A 270 12.37 4.61 16.91
CA LEU A 270 11.06 4.01 17.20
C LEU A 270 10.90 3.71 18.70
N TRP A 271 9.65 3.56 19.13
CA TRP A 271 9.34 3.01 20.45
C TRP A 271 9.51 1.49 20.45
N THR A 272 10.29 0.97 21.40
CA THR A 272 10.52 -0.45 21.60
C THR A 272 9.90 -0.93 22.91
N TYR A 273 9.58 -2.22 22.96
CA TYR A 273 8.88 -2.85 24.09
C TYR A 273 9.48 -4.23 24.32
N SER A 274 9.69 -4.60 25.59
CA SER A 274 10.10 -5.97 25.90
C SER A 274 9.05 -6.97 25.41
N ALA A 275 9.49 -8.03 24.72
CA ALA A 275 8.59 -9.09 24.26
C ALA A 275 7.85 -9.78 25.42
N ALA A 276 8.41 -9.75 26.63
CA ALA A 276 7.80 -10.33 27.83
C ALA A 276 6.73 -9.44 28.47
N SER A 277 6.67 -8.16 28.11
CA SER A 277 5.80 -7.17 28.75
C SER A 277 5.43 -6.04 27.78
N PHE A 278 4.78 -6.39 26.67
CA PHE A 278 4.30 -5.39 25.70
C PHE A 278 2.87 -4.91 26.09
N PRO A 279 2.45 -3.72 25.61
CA PRO A 279 1.19 -3.11 26.03
C PRO A 279 -0.02 -3.90 25.55
N SER A 280 -1.03 -4.06 26.41
CA SER A 280 -2.38 -4.49 26.05
C SER A 280 -3.31 -3.28 25.97
N GLY A 281 -4.22 -3.26 25.00
CA GLY A 281 -5.12 -2.13 24.78
C GLY A 281 -5.48 -1.90 23.32
N SER A 282 -5.92 -0.69 23.02
CA SER A 282 -6.21 -0.24 21.66
C SER A 282 -5.97 1.25 21.49
N LEU A 283 -5.54 1.62 20.27
CA LEU A 283 -5.53 3.00 19.81
C LEU A 283 -6.91 3.33 19.23
N ASN A 284 -7.67 4.14 19.94
CA ASN A 284 -8.99 4.58 19.53
C ASN A 284 -8.90 5.92 18.84
N PHE A 285 -9.65 6.09 17.76
CA PHE A 285 -9.70 7.34 17.03
C PHE A 285 -11.14 7.69 16.66
N THR A 286 -11.39 8.99 16.54
CA THR A 286 -12.65 9.50 16.00
C THR A 286 -12.37 10.44 14.84
N ILE A 287 -12.96 10.12 13.69
CA ILE A 287 -12.98 10.99 12.52
C ILE A 287 -14.02 12.08 12.74
N LYS A 288 -13.71 13.33 12.36
CA LYS A 288 -14.67 14.43 12.35
C LYS A 288 -15.94 13.99 11.63
N ASN A 289 -17.09 14.36 12.19
CA ASN A 289 -18.44 13.87 11.83
C ASN A 289 -18.84 12.51 12.43
N GLY A 290 -18.06 11.96 13.36
CA GLY A 290 -18.55 11.03 14.39
C GLY A 290 -18.35 9.54 14.13
N TYR A 291 -17.58 9.15 13.11
CA TYR A 291 -17.15 7.76 12.99
C TYR A 291 -15.99 7.50 13.96
N SER A 292 -16.14 6.48 14.80
CA SER A 292 -15.10 6.05 15.74
C SER A 292 -14.73 4.59 15.48
N SER A 293 -13.45 4.27 15.62
CA SER A 293 -12.93 2.91 15.50
C SER A 293 -11.68 2.75 16.38
N SER A 294 -11.20 1.52 16.48
CA SER A 294 -10.02 1.17 17.28
C SER A 294 -9.06 0.30 16.49
N ILE A 295 -7.75 0.47 16.73
CA ILE A 295 -6.69 -0.42 16.29
C ILE A 295 -6.21 -1.19 17.53
N PRO A 296 -6.39 -2.51 17.61
CA PRO A 296 -5.97 -3.28 18.78
C PRO A 296 -4.45 -3.36 18.88
N ALA A 297 -3.91 -3.57 20.08
CA ALA A 297 -2.48 -3.65 20.34
C ALA A 297 -1.75 -4.67 19.45
N GLU A 298 -2.37 -5.82 19.15
CA GLU A 298 -1.77 -6.83 18.28
C GLU A 298 -1.55 -6.36 16.82
N GLU A 299 -2.19 -5.25 16.41
CA GLU A 299 -1.98 -4.62 15.10
C GLU A 299 -1.03 -3.40 15.15
N LEU A 300 -0.43 -3.12 16.31
CA LEU A 300 0.48 -1.98 16.50
C LEU A 300 1.89 -2.39 16.95
N PHE A 301 2.01 -3.54 17.64
CA PHE A 301 3.27 -4.01 18.20
C PHE A 301 3.69 -5.35 17.60
N PHE A 302 4.73 -5.31 16.78
CA PHE A 302 5.23 -6.48 16.05
C PHE A 302 6.69 -6.74 16.38
N TYR A 303 7.13 -7.99 16.25
CA TYR A 303 8.55 -8.25 16.22
C TYR A 303 9.20 -7.57 15.00
N PRO A 304 10.44 -7.07 15.10
CA PRO A 304 11.22 -6.68 13.95
C PRO A 304 11.29 -7.83 12.94
N ARG A 305 11.06 -7.52 11.65
CA ARG A 305 11.08 -8.50 10.57
C ARG A 305 12.13 -8.15 9.51
N GLN A 306 12.61 -9.17 8.83
CA GLN A 306 13.53 -9.04 7.70
C GLN A 306 13.26 -10.15 6.69
N TYR A 307 13.76 -9.98 5.48
CA TYR A 307 13.78 -11.05 4.49
C TYR A 307 15.02 -11.93 4.70
N ASP A 308 14.84 -13.25 4.63
CA ASP A 308 15.95 -14.21 4.63
C ASP A 308 16.52 -14.43 3.22
N THR A 309 17.53 -15.30 3.10
CA THR A 309 18.22 -15.58 1.83
C THR A 309 17.34 -16.27 0.79
N ASP A 310 16.17 -16.79 1.18
CA ASP A 310 15.18 -17.38 0.28
C ASP A 310 14.04 -16.39 -0.06
N GLY A 311 14.15 -15.14 0.40
CA GLY A 311 13.15 -14.10 0.22
C GLY A 311 11.92 -14.27 1.12
N SER A 312 12.00 -15.09 2.18
CA SER A 312 10.89 -15.24 3.13
C SER A 312 10.95 -14.17 4.21
N LEU A 313 9.80 -13.59 4.56
CA LEU A 313 9.70 -12.63 5.66
C LEU A 313 9.74 -13.37 7.00
N ILE A 314 10.82 -13.19 7.75
CA ILE A 314 11.06 -13.84 9.04
C ILE A 314 11.16 -12.83 10.18
N VAL A 315 11.03 -13.30 11.42
CA VAL A 315 11.31 -12.50 12.61
C VAL A 315 12.83 -12.35 12.76
N ALA A 316 13.31 -11.11 12.78
CA ALA A 316 14.72 -10.78 12.93
C ALA A 316 15.17 -10.79 14.40
N ASN A 317 14.27 -10.44 15.32
CA ASN A 317 14.56 -10.37 16.74
C ASN A 317 13.30 -10.65 17.59
N GLU A 318 13.36 -11.64 18.46
CA GLU A 318 12.23 -12.05 19.32
C GLU A 318 12.32 -11.46 20.75
N THR A 319 13.35 -10.66 21.04
CA THR A 319 13.57 -10.13 22.40
C THR A 319 12.78 -8.85 22.69
N TYR A 320 12.39 -8.12 21.64
CA TYR A 320 11.59 -6.90 21.73
C TYR A 320 10.61 -6.81 20.57
N LYS A 321 9.54 -6.03 20.78
CA LYS A 321 8.62 -5.58 19.75
C LYS A 321 8.84 -4.11 19.46
N ILE A 322 8.55 -3.68 18.25
CA ILE A 322 8.51 -2.27 17.84
C ILE A 322 7.06 -1.81 17.72
N GLY A 323 6.79 -0.60 18.19
CA GLY A 323 5.56 0.09 17.84
C GLY A 323 5.66 0.60 16.41
N PHE A 324 4.75 0.20 15.53
CA PHE A 324 4.69 0.69 14.14
C PHE A 324 4.08 2.10 14.11
N VAL A 325 4.75 3.01 14.79
CA VAL A 325 4.42 4.43 14.91
C VAL A 325 5.72 5.20 14.69
N GLU A 326 5.71 6.14 13.76
CA GLU A 326 6.85 6.95 13.37
C GLU A 326 6.62 8.42 13.70
N LYS A 327 7.68 9.11 14.12
CA LYS A 327 7.67 10.56 14.25
C LYS A 327 7.66 11.20 12.86
N TYR A 328 6.71 12.09 12.61
CA TYR A 328 6.57 12.76 11.32
C TYR A 328 6.33 14.27 11.50
N GLU A 329 7.22 15.08 10.94
CA GLU A 329 7.06 16.52 10.85
C GLU A 329 6.63 16.89 9.43
N ASN A 330 5.43 17.47 9.31
CA ASN A 330 5.00 18.04 8.03
C ASN A 330 5.75 19.35 7.79
N ASN A 331 6.75 19.31 6.92
CA ASN A 331 7.51 20.49 6.50
C ASN A 331 6.81 21.32 5.41
N ASP A 332 5.59 20.91 5.00
CA ASP A 332 4.78 21.64 4.03
C ASP A 332 3.76 22.55 4.74
N ASP A 333 4.04 23.85 4.72
CA ASP A 333 3.18 24.91 5.25
C ASP A 333 1.80 25.03 4.55
N SER A 334 1.60 24.36 3.40
CA SER A 334 0.35 24.43 2.62
C SER A 334 -0.81 23.60 3.16
N GLY A 335 -0.53 22.69 4.11
CA GLY A 335 -1.49 21.72 4.66
C GLY A 335 -2.35 22.19 5.84
N LYS A 336 -2.43 23.49 6.13
CA LYS A 336 -3.24 24.00 7.26
C LYS A 336 -4.74 23.89 6.98
N TYR A 337 -5.28 22.77 7.43
CA TYR A 337 -6.69 22.46 7.71
C TYR A 337 -7.62 22.28 6.50
N LEU A 338 -8.42 21.22 6.57
CA LEU A 338 -9.74 21.16 5.96
C LEU A 338 -10.62 22.17 6.72
N ALA A 339 -11.05 23.23 6.03
CA ALA A 339 -12.01 24.21 6.56
C ALA A 339 -13.41 23.61 6.69
#